data_AF-A0A645AH83-F1
#
_entry.id   AF-A0A645AH83-F1
#
_cell.length_a   1.000
_cell.length_b   1.000
_cell.length_c   1.000
_cell.angle_alpha   90.00
_cell.angle_beta   90.00
_cell.angle_gamma   90.00
#
_symmetry.space_group_name_H-M   'P 1'
#
loop_
_entity.id
_entity.type
_entity.pdbx_description
1 polymer ?
#
loop_
_entity_poly.entity_id
_entity_poly.type
_entity_poly.pdbx_seq_one_letter_code
_entity_poly.pdbx_strand_id
1 'polypeptide(L)'
;MMGRMLFSPLKINDAFKHELGAKGWNSYKVSCEYNQGSYLNGYTPSRNIRNAFREMDFIKPGSKLGVEVQFGKYSFMVYNVCAKMTIFSNLGIIDTGIEIVPVKNFADEMSTGVSYFEQIAWDLAHRGHANIDIPVYIIGIDA
;
A
#
# COMPACT_ATOMS: atom_id res chain seq x y z
N MET A 1 -11.99 -4.45 23.11
CA MET A 1 -12.88 -5.39 23.83
C MET A 1 -12.02 -6.44 24.49
N MET A 2 -12.03 -6.52 25.82
CA MET A 2 -11.21 -7.51 26.54
C MET A 2 -11.84 -8.90 26.37
N GLY A 3 -11.06 -9.89 25.90
CA GLY A 3 -11.50 -11.28 25.78
C GLY A 3 -12.24 -11.66 24.49
N ARG A 4 -12.45 -10.74 23.54
CA ARG A 4 -13.02 -11.07 22.22
C ARG A 4 -11.95 -11.70 21.32
N MET A 5 -12.31 -12.77 20.62
CA MET A 5 -11.50 -13.32 19.52
C MET A 5 -11.68 -12.44 18.28
N LEU A 6 -10.58 -11.98 17.70
CA LEU A 6 -10.56 -11.07 16.56
C LEU A 6 -9.71 -11.66 15.44
N PHE A 7 -9.97 -11.23 14.21
CA PHE A 7 -9.10 -11.54 13.09
C PHE A 7 -7.75 -10.82 13.25
N SER A 8 -6.68 -11.51 12.85
CA SER A 8 -5.31 -10.98 12.91
C SER A 8 -4.89 -10.46 11.53
N PRO A 9 -4.72 -9.14 11.36
CA PRO A 9 -4.16 -8.55 10.13
C PRO A 9 -2.85 -9.22 9.69
N LEU A 10 -1.99 -9.56 10.65
CA LEU A 10 -0.72 -10.23 10.37
C LEU A 10 -0.94 -11.60 9.71
N LYS A 11 -1.86 -12.41 10.27
CA LYS A 11 -2.16 -13.74 9.71
C LYS A 11 -2.84 -13.67 8.35
N ILE A 12 -3.69 -12.66 8.13
CA ILE A 12 -4.31 -12.42 6.83
C ILE A 12 -3.25 -12.05 5.80
N ASN A 13 -2.33 -11.13 6.14
CA ASN A 13 -1.21 -10.77 5.26
C ASN A 13 -0.31 -11.98 4.94
N ASP A 14 -0.02 -12.83 5.92
CA ASP A 14 0.74 -14.07 5.71
C ASP A 14 0.01 -15.02 4.74
N ALA A 15 -1.31 -15.13 4.85
CA ALA A 15 -2.12 -15.96 3.95
C ALA A 15 -2.09 -15.44 2.50
N PHE A 16 -2.26 -14.13 2.29
CA PHE A 16 -2.12 -13.53 0.96
C PHE A 16 -0.72 -13.75 0.39
N LYS A 17 0.32 -13.58 1.21
CA LYS A 17 1.70 -13.80 0.79
C LYS A 17 1.96 -15.24 0.39
N HIS A 18 1.39 -16.20 1.12
CA HIS A 18 1.46 -17.62 0.76
C HIS A 18 0.79 -17.88 -0.59
N GLU A 19 -0.47 -17.46 -0.76
CA GLU A 19 -1.26 -17.77 -1.96
C GLU A 19 -0.73 -17.09 -3.22
N LEU A 20 -0.35 -15.81 -3.13
CA LEU A 20 0.20 -15.06 -4.26
C LEU A 20 1.64 -15.50 -4.57
N GLY A 21 2.44 -15.77 -3.53
CA GLY A 21 3.79 -16.31 -3.67
C GLY A 21 3.80 -17.66 -4.37
N ALA A 22 2.86 -18.56 -4.04
CA ALA A 22 2.69 -19.85 -4.73
C ALA A 22 2.34 -19.71 -6.22
N LYS A 23 1.76 -18.57 -6.61
CA LYS A 23 1.48 -18.22 -8.02
C LYS A 23 2.62 -17.44 -8.68
N GLY A 24 3.77 -17.33 -8.01
CA GLY A 24 4.97 -16.67 -8.51
C GLY A 24 4.95 -15.15 -8.38
N TRP A 25 4.00 -14.54 -7.67
CA TRP A 25 4.00 -13.11 -7.43
C TRP A 25 5.03 -12.78 -6.35
N ASN A 26 5.89 -11.79 -6.61
CA ASN A 26 7.02 -11.47 -5.74
C ASN A 26 6.98 -10.01 -5.31
N SER A 27 7.54 -9.73 -4.13
CA SER A 27 7.74 -8.35 -3.71
C SER A 27 8.83 -7.69 -4.54
N TYR A 28 8.71 -6.37 -4.72
CA TYR A 28 9.66 -5.60 -5.52
C TYR A 28 10.09 -4.36 -4.75
N LYS A 29 11.41 -4.20 -4.59
CA LYS A 29 12.03 -3.09 -3.86
C LYS A 29 12.69 -2.11 -4.81
N VAL A 30 12.47 -0.83 -4.53
CA VAL A 30 13.16 0.29 -5.15
C VAL A 30 13.99 0.99 -4.08
N SER A 31 15.29 1.15 -4.34
CA SER A 31 16.17 1.96 -3.49
C SER A 31 15.83 3.43 -3.60
N CYS A 32 15.80 4.14 -2.46
CA CYS A 32 15.51 5.58 -2.43
C CYS A 32 16.80 6.39 -2.34
N GLU A 33 17.05 7.21 -3.37
CA GLU A 33 18.08 8.23 -3.34
C GLU A 33 17.47 9.59 -2.97
N TYR A 34 17.84 10.12 -1.81
CA TYR A 34 17.34 11.42 -1.34
C TYR A 34 18.27 12.56 -1.76
N ASN A 35 18.50 12.68 -3.07
CA ASN A 35 19.34 13.72 -3.68
C ASN A 35 18.53 14.90 -4.26
N GLN A 36 17.20 14.86 -4.11
CA GLN A 36 16.26 15.82 -4.66
C GLN A 36 15.69 16.74 -3.57
N GLY A 37 15.37 17.99 -3.96
CA GLY A 37 14.72 18.98 -3.11
C GLY A 37 15.64 20.14 -2.68
N SER A 38 15.02 21.20 -2.18
CA SER A 38 15.73 22.34 -1.58
C SER A 38 15.60 22.27 -0.07
N TYR A 39 16.73 22.35 0.64
CA TYR A 39 16.73 22.46 2.09
C TYR A 39 16.81 23.92 2.53
N LEU A 40 16.27 24.22 3.72
CA LEU A 40 16.45 25.53 4.33
C LEU A 40 17.94 25.83 4.54
N ASN A 41 18.33 27.09 4.37
CA ASN A 41 19.71 27.53 4.62
C ASN A 41 20.15 27.12 6.03
N GLY A 42 21.30 26.46 6.12
CA GLY A 42 21.87 25.96 7.39
C GLY A 42 21.45 24.53 7.76
N TYR A 43 20.47 23.92 7.08
CA TYR A 43 20.16 22.51 7.28
C TYR A 43 21.17 21.63 6.55
N THR A 44 21.84 20.73 7.30
CA THR A 44 22.75 19.73 6.74
C THR A 44 22.12 18.34 6.92
N PRO A 45 21.68 17.66 5.85
CA PRO A 45 21.12 16.33 5.96
C PRO A 45 22.17 15.34 6.48
N SER A 46 21.72 14.34 7.24
CA SER A 46 22.58 13.25 7.69
C SER A 46 23.16 12.50 6.50
N ARG A 47 24.48 12.28 6.51
CA ARG A 47 25.18 11.47 5.49
C ARG A 47 24.86 9.97 5.60
N ASN A 48 24.18 9.54 6.66
CA ASN A 48 23.95 8.13 6.99
C ASN A 48 22.55 7.62 6.59
N ILE A 49 21.95 8.16 5.53
CA ILE A 49 20.72 7.58 4.99
C ILE A 49 21.09 6.36 4.15
N ARG A 50 21.21 5.21 4.81
CA ARG A 50 21.50 3.92 4.17
C ARG A 50 20.26 3.04 4.15
N ASN A 51 20.11 2.23 3.11
CA ASN A 51 19.10 1.17 2.99
C ASN A 51 17.64 1.64 3.02
N ALA A 52 17.36 2.88 2.60
CA ALA A 52 15.99 3.30 2.42
C ALA A 52 15.42 2.72 1.13
N PHE A 53 14.22 2.14 1.21
CA PHE A 53 13.53 1.60 0.05
C PHE A 53 12.04 1.91 0.10
N ARG A 54 11.37 1.71 -1.03
CA ARG A 54 9.94 1.44 -1.11
C ARG A 54 9.74 0.04 -1.63
N GLU A 55 8.72 -0.64 -1.12
CA GLU A 55 8.40 -2.01 -1.50
C GLU A 55 6.94 -2.06 -1.94
N MET A 56 6.72 -2.70 -3.08
CA MET A 56 5.40 -3.19 -3.48
C MET A 56 5.26 -4.61 -2.94
N ASP A 57 4.13 -4.93 -2.32
CA ASP A 57 3.91 -6.26 -1.73
C ASP A 57 4.03 -7.35 -2.79
N PHE A 58 3.40 -7.14 -3.95
CA PHE A 58 3.42 -8.10 -5.05
C PHE A 58 3.45 -7.43 -6.42
N ILE A 59 4.26 -7.98 -7.33
CA ILE A 59 4.22 -7.72 -8.77
C ILE A 59 3.86 -9.01 -9.50
N LYS A 60 2.92 -8.91 -10.44
CA LYS A 60 2.56 -10.05 -11.30
C LYS A 60 3.67 -10.36 -12.30
N PRO A 61 4.16 -11.61 -12.40
CA PRO A 61 5.18 -11.98 -13.38
C PRO A 61 4.72 -11.70 -14.82
N GLY A 62 5.62 -11.13 -15.62
CA GLY A 62 5.36 -10.85 -17.04
C GLY A 62 4.29 -9.79 -17.29
N SER A 63 3.92 -9.00 -16.27
CA SER A 63 2.90 -7.95 -16.34
C SER A 63 3.33 -6.73 -15.54
N LYS A 64 2.79 -5.56 -15.87
CA LYS A 64 3.00 -4.30 -15.13
C LYS A 64 1.91 -4.06 -14.09
N LEU A 65 1.52 -5.10 -13.36
CA LEU A 65 0.46 -5.04 -12.35
C LEU A 65 1.07 -5.16 -10.94
N GLY A 66 0.86 -4.14 -10.12
CA GLY A 66 1.18 -4.15 -8.69
C GLY A 66 -0.04 -4.47 -7.83
N VAL A 67 0.17 -5.17 -6.71
CA VAL A 67 -0.87 -5.46 -5.72
C VAL A 67 -0.33 -5.11 -4.34
N GLU A 68 -1.19 -4.49 -3.55
CA GLU A 68 -1.00 -4.14 -2.16
C GLU A 68 -2.10 -4.78 -1.31
N VAL A 69 -1.72 -5.28 -0.14
CA VAL A 69 -2.67 -5.90 0.80
C VAL A 69 -2.62 -5.12 2.11
N GLN A 70 -3.70 -4.41 2.41
CA GLN A 70 -3.72 -3.41 3.46
C GLN A 70 -4.80 -3.67 4.52
N PHE A 71 -4.37 -4.34 5.59
CA PHE A 71 -5.12 -4.51 6.84
C PHE A 71 -4.53 -3.67 7.99
N GLY A 72 -3.81 -2.59 7.65
CA GLY A 72 -3.17 -1.67 8.57
C GLY A 72 -3.93 -0.36 8.74
N LYS A 73 -3.20 0.71 9.09
CA LYS A 73 -3.79 2.04 9.31
C LYS A 73 -4.13 2.76 8.01
N TYR A 74 -5.13 3.64 8.07
CA TYR A 74 -5.60 4.42 6.91
C TYR A 74 -4.50 5.22 6.19
N SER A 75 -3.51 5.72 6.94
CA SER A 75 -2.40 6.49 6.38
C SER A 75 -1.57 5.67 5.38
N PHE A 76 -1.46 4.36 5.57
CA PHE A 76 -0.72 3.48 4.67
C PHE A 76 -1.55 3.10 3.44
N MET A 77 -2.86 2.90 3.59
CA MET A 77 -3.80 2.70 2.49
C MET A 77 -3.80 3.89 1.53
N VAL A 78 -3.91 5.12 2.06
CA VAL A 78 -3.82 6.34 1.25
C VAL A 78 -2.43 6.48 0.63
N TYR A 79 -1.35 6.19 1.38
CA TYR A 79 0.01 6.23 0.84
C TYR A 79 0.21 5.26 -0.32
N ASN A 80 -0.32 4.04 -0.22
CA ASN A 80 -0.22 3.00 -1.26
C ASN A 80 -0.81 3.51 -2.58
N VAL A 81 -2.07 3.93 -2.55
CA VAL A 81 -2.82 4.31 -3.76
C VAL A 81 -2.39 5.67 -4.30
N CYS A 82 -2.30 6.68 -3.43
CA CYS A 82 -2.09 8.07 -3.85
C CYS A 82 -0.62 8.46 -4.09
N ALA A 83 0.33 7.63 -3.65
CA ALA A 83 1.76 7.94 -3.78
C ALA A 83 2.58 6.74 -4.27
N LYS A 84 2.55 5.60 -3.57
CA LYS A 84 3.45 4.48 -3.84
C LYS A 84 3.23 3.90 -5.24
N MET A 85 1.99 3.64 -5.63
CA MET A 85 1.68 3.10 -6.96
C MET A 85 2.08 4.08 -8.08
N THR A 86 1.81 5.39 -7.92
CA THR A 86 2.28 6.42 -8.85
C THR A 86 3.81 6.45 -8.96
N ILE A 87 4.55 6.34 -7.84
CA ILE A 87 6.02 6.25 -7.85
C ILE A 87 6.49 5.03 -8.67
N PHE A 88 5.91 3.85 -8.43
CA PHE A 88 6.29 2.63 -9.14
C PHE A 88 5.93 2.69 -10.63
N SER A 89 4.83 3.38 -10.99
CA SER A 89 4.46 3.63 -12.37
C SER A 89 5.46 4.55 -13.07
N ASN A 90 5.87 5.65 -12.42
CA ASN A 90 6.87 6.57 -12.96
C ASN A 90 8.24 5.91 -13.16
N LEU A 91 8.55 4.88 -12.37
CA LEU A 91 9.76 4.06 -12.53
C LEU A 91 9.60 2.94 -13.58
N GLY A 92 8.43 2.84 -14.23
CA GLY A 92 8.14 1.87 -15.28
C GLY A 92 7.89 0.45 -14.80
N ILE A 93 7.74 0.24 -13.49
CA ILE A 93 7.60 -1.07 -12.85
C ILE A 93 6.16 -1.59 -12.97
N ILE A 94 5.19 -0.69 -12.80
CA ILE A 94 3.76 -0.97 -12.99
C ILE A 94 3.15 0.04 -13.96
N ASP A 95 1.96 -0.23 -14.47
CA ASP A 95 1.07 0.72 -15.15
C ASP A 95 -0.33 0.72 -14.54
N THR A 96 -0.62 -0.30 -13.72
CA THR A 96 -1.91 -0.53 -13.06
C THR A 96 -1.68 -1.12 -11.67
N GLY A 97 -2.61 -0.84 -10.76
CA GLY A 97 -2.55 -1.28 -9.37
C GLY A 97 -3.83 -1.97 -8.88
N ILE A 98 -3.68 -2.78 -7.84
CA ILE A 98 -4.78 -3.30 -7.03
C ILE A 98 -4.47 -3.02 -5.55
N GLU A 99 -5.45 -2.49 -4.83
CA GLU A 99 -5.39 -2.37 -3.37
C GLU A 99 -6.46 -3.28 -2.77
N ILE A 100 -6.06 -4.26 -1.95
CA ILE A 100 -6.96 -5.15 -1.23
C ILE A 100 -7.11 -4.63 0.21
N VAL A 101 -8.33 -4.34 0.62
CA VAL A 101 -8.68 -3.80 1.94
C VAL A 101 -9.87 -4.55 2.54
N PRO A 102 -10.03 -4.60 3.87
CA PRO A 102 -11.26 -5.11 4.45
C PRO A 102 -12.42 -4.14 4.18
N VAL A 103 -13.65 -4.64 4.06
CA VAL A 103 -14.85 -3.82 4.24
C VAL A 103 -15.06 -3.48 5.72
N LYS A 104 -15.92 -2.50 6.02
CA LYS A 104 -16.12 -2.03 7.40
C LYS A 104 -16.48 -3.16 8.37
N ASN A 105 -17.38 -4.06 7.96
CA ASN A 105 -17.80 -5.21 8.78
C ASN A 105 -16.60 -6.08 9.18
N PHE A 106 -15.72 -6.39 8.23
CA PHE A 106 -14.54 -7.21 8.52
C PHE A 106 -13.57 -6.47 9.44
N ALA A 107 -13.37 -5.17 9.22
CA ALA A 107 -12.50 -4.35 10.07
C ALA A 107 -13.01 -4.20 11.51
N ASP A 108 -14.33 -4.26 11.74
CA ASP A 108 -14.94 -4.26 13.10
C ASP A 108 -14.64 -5.53 13.90
N GLU A 109 -14.27 -6.61 13.20
CA GLU A 109 -13.81 -7.87 13.76
C GLU A 109 -12.27 -7.92 13.91
N MET A 110 -11.58 -6.78 13.76
CA MET A 110 -10.13 -6.64 13.92
C MET A 110 -9.75 -5.70 15.08
N SER A 111 -8.46 -5.46 15.23
CA SER A 111 -7.95 -4.46 16.17
C SER A 111 -8.34 -3.04 15.75
N THR A 112 -8.45 -2.13 16.73
CA THR A 112 -8.83 -0.74 16.48
C THR A 112 -7.84 -0.03 15.54
N GLY A 113 -8.36 0.74 14.60
CA GLY A 113 -7.55 1.57 13.70
C GLY A 113 -7.15 0.90 12.39
N VAL A 114 -7.64 -0.32 12.13
CA VAL A 114 -7.60 -0.91 10.79
C VAL A 114 -8.48 -0.09 9.84
N SER A 115 -7.92 0.30 8.69
CA SER A 115 -8.66 1.00 7.65
C SER A 115 -9.53 0.06 6.84
N TYR A 116 -10.55 0.62 6.18
CA TYR A 116 -11.53 -0.16 5.43
C TYR A 116 -11.92 0.50 4.11
N PHE A 117 -12.51 -0.28 3.21
CA PHE A 117 -12.91 0.10 1.86
C PHE A 117 -13.69 1.41 1.80
N GLU A 118 -14.69 1.57 2.66
CA GLU A 118 -15.57 2.73 2.66
C GLU A 118 -14.83 4.03 2.98
N GLN A 119 -13.75 3.98 3.78
CA GLN A 119 -12.87 5.13 4.02
C GLN A 119 -12.16 5.57 2.74
N ILE A 120 -11.44 4.67 2.07
CA ILE A 120 -10.70 5.04 0.86
C ILE A 120 -11.64 5.42 -0.30
N ALA A 121 -12.81 4.79 -0.39
CA ALA A 121 -13.83 5.18 -1.37
C ALA A 121 -14.28 6.64 -1.14
N TRP A 122 -14.55 7.01 0.12
CA TRP A 122 -14.88 8.38 0.48
C TRP A 122 -13.70 9.33 0.21
N ASP A 123 -12.48 8.97 0.62
CA ASP A 123 -11.28 9.78 0.42
C ASP A 123 -11.02 10.06 -1.07
N LEU A 124 -11.07 9.04 -1.92
CA LEU A 124 -10.83 9.18 -3.36
C LEU A 124 -11.94 10.01 -4.04
N ALA A 125 -13.19 9.84 -3.62
CA ALA A 125 -14.30 10.65 -4.13
C ALA A 125 -14.16 12.14 -3.79
N HIS A 126 -13.61 12.47 -2.62
CA HIS A 126 -13.47 13.85 -2.15
C HIS A 126 -12.13 14.50 -2.50
N ARG A 127 -11.05 13.73 -2.69
CA ARG A 127 -9.76 14.28 -3.14
C ARG A 127 -9.83 14.74 -4.60
N GLY A 128 -10.68 14.10 -5.39
CA GLY A 128 -10.75 14.31 -6.84
C GLY A 128 -9.61 13.65 -7.60
N HIS A 129 -9.53 13.95 -8.89
CA HIS A 129 -8.54 13.36 -9.79
C HIS A 129 -7.30 14.25 -9.92
N ALA A 130 -6.13 13.63 -9.99
CA ALA A 130 -4.87 14.26 -10.36
C ALA A 130 -4.36 13.68 -11.69
N ASN A 131 -3.63 14.48 -12.46
CA ASN A 131 -3.02 14.04 -13.72
C ASN A 131 -1.89 13.00 -13.54
N ILE A 132 -1.45 12.77 -12.30
CA ILE A 132 -0.47 11.76 -11.91
C ILE A 132 -1.11 10.45 -11.44
N ASP A 133 -2.44 10.39 -11.37
CA ASP A 133 -3.14 9.17 -10.98
C ASP A 133 -2.96 8.09 -12.04
N ILE A 134 -2.88 6.84 -11.58
CA ILE A 134 -2.86 5.66 -12.45
C ILE A 134 -4.14 4.84 -12.22
N PRO A 135 -4.53 3.94 -13.14
CA PRO A 135 -5.65 3.05 -12.90
C PRO A 135 -5.35 2.11 -11.73
N VAL A 136 -6.13 2.23 -10.66
CA VAL A 136 -6.06 1.36 -9.48
C VAL A 136 -7.44 0.76 -9.21
N TYR A 137 -7.49 -0.55 -9.03
CA TYR A 137 -8.71 -1.26 -8.64
C TYR A 137 -8.71 -1.57 -7.15
N ILE A 138 -9.63 -0.96 -6.41
CA ILE A 138 -9.76 -1.18 -4.96
C ILE A 138 -10.73 -2.33 -4.72
N ILE A 139 -10.29 -3.36 -4.00
CA ILE A 139 -11.09 -4.55 -3.68
C ILE A 139 -11.36 -4.57 -2.17
N GLY A 140 -12.61 -4.35 -1.78
CA GLY A 140 -13.10 -4.61 -0.43
C GLY A 140 -13.42 -6.10 -0.24
N ILE A 141 -12.90 -6.73 0.82
CA ILE A 141 -13.17 -8.13 1.15
C ILE A 141 -13.76 -8.28 2.56
N ASP A 142 -14.49 -9.38 2.75
CA ASP A 142 -15.01 -9.83 4.06
C ASP A 142 -14.47 -11.23 4.40
N ALA A 143 -14.75 -11.71 5.62
CA ALA A 143 -14.32 -13.01 6.14
C ALA A 143 -15.06 -14.23 5.57
#